data_AF-A0A526RGR5-F1
#
_entry.id   AF-A0A526RGR5-F1
#
_cell.length_a   1.000
_cell.length_b   1.000
_cell.length_c   1.000
_cell.angle_alpha   90.00
_cell.angle_beta   90.00
_cell.angle_gamma   90.00
#
_symmetry.space_group_name_H-M   'P 1'
#
loop_
_entity.id
_entity.type
_entity.pdbx_description
1 polymer ?
#
loop_
_entity_poly.entity_id
_entity_poly.type
_entity_poly.pdbx_seq_one_letter_code
_entity_poly.pdbx_strand_id
1 'polypeptide(L)'
;MGLDEMGTMFARREGTDPSLPPVYVGSHLDTQPTGGKYDGVLGVLGGLEVVRSLNDLGIKTRHPIVVTNWTNEEGARFAPAMMASGVFAGVLDQADVYEHVDKDGKKAAETAPLSKEQVDVEMAAHGGTIVEIR
;
A
#
# COMPACT_ATOMS: atom_id res chain seq x y z
N MET A 1 -4.04 7.18 7.64
CA MET A 1 -3.13 6.49 6.71
C MET A 1 -1.72 6.56 7.26
N GLY A 2 -0.90 5.53 7.04
CA GLY A 2 0.50 5.50 7.47
C GLY A 2 1.37 4.78 6.45
N LEU A 3 2.68 4.98 6.57
CA LEU A 3 3.72 4.28 5.82
C LEU A 3 4.53 3.43 6.80
N ASP A 4 4.99 2.25 6.38
CA ASP A 4 6.11 1.56 7.04
C ASP A 4 7.45 2.03 6.48
N GLU A 5 8.55 1.46 6.97
CA GLU A 5 9.90 1.80 6.52
C GLU A 5 10.13 1.42 5.05
N MET A 6 9.47 0.35 4.56
CA MET A 6 9.50 -0.08 3.16
C MET A 6 8.65 0.79 2.24
N GLY A 7 7.92 1.76 2.79
CA GLY A 7 7.02 2.64 2.05
C GLY A 7 5.68 2.05 1.68
N THR A 8 5.33 0.90 2.25
CA THR A 8 4.00 0.32 2.09
C THR A 8 2.97 1.28 2.67
N MET A 9 1.92 1.58 1.90
CA MET A 9 0.83 2.42 2.38
C MET A 9 -0.24 1.58 3.08
N PHE A 10 -0.66 2.02 4.26
CA PHE A 10 -1.74 1.40 5.04
C PHE A 10 -2.84 2.44 5.34
N ALA A 11 -4.06 2.18 4.87
CA ALA A 11 -5.25 2.94 5.19
C ALA A 11 -6.21 2.11 6.06
N ARG A 12 -6.26 2.42 7.35
CA ARG A 12 -7.06 1.69 8.32
C ARG A 12 -8.44 2.31 8.51
N ARG A 13 -9.48 1.48 8.42
CA ARG A 13 -10.86 1.76 8.84
C ARG A 13 -11.14 1.01 10.13
N GLU A 14 -11.53 1.72 11.18
CA GLU A 14 -11.82 1.09 12.46
C GLU A 14 -13.04 0.16 12.41
N GLY A 15 -12.94 -0.93 13.16
CA GLY A 15 -14.07 -1.82 13.45
C GLY A 15 -14.81 -1.40 14.71
N THR A 16 -15.78 -2.20 15.15
CA THR A 16 -16.43 -2.00 16.45
C THR A 16 -15.55 -2.39 17.63
N ASP A 17 -14.55 -3.24 17.39
CA ASP A 17 -13.54 -3.62 18.38
C ASP A 17 -12.13 -3.35 17.81
N PRO A 18 -11.51 -2.20 18.16
CA PRO A 18 -10.21 -1.81 17.61
C PRO A 18 -9.05 -2.67 18.15
N SER A 19 -9.28 -3.48 19.18
CA SER A 19 -8.26 -4.36 19.78
C SER A 19 -8.02 -5.63 18.97
N LEU A 20 -8.94 -5.98 18.06
CA LEU A 20 -8.84 -7.18 17.24
C LEU A 20 -7.85 -7.02 16.08
N PRO A 21 -7.24 -8.13 15.63
CA PRO A 21 -6.41 -8.11 14.44
C PRO A 21 -7.19 -7.58 13.23
N PRO A 22 -6.60 -6.68 12.43
CA PRO A 22 -7.24 -6.17 11.23
C PRO A 22 -7.33 -7.24 10.13
N VAL A 23 -8.33 -7.08 9.25
CA VAL A 23 -8.39 -7.77 7.96
C VAL A 23 -7.71 -6.89 6.91
N TYR A 24 -6.64 -7.39 6.32
CA TYR A 24 -5.93 -6.70 5.25
C TYR A 24 -6.59 -7.00 3.90
N VAL A 25 -6.78 -5.96 3.08
CA VAL A 25 -7.25 -6.04 1.70
C VAL A 25 -6.39 -5.12 0.86
N GLY A 26 -5.82 -5.59 -0.24
CA GLY A 26 -4.87 -4.77 -0.96
C GLY A 26 -4.15 -5.51 -2.07
N SER A 27 -3.25 -4.78 -2.70
CA SER A 27 -2.41 -5.25 -3.79
C SER A 27 -1.24 -4.27 -3.94
N HIS A 28 -0.91 -3.81 -5.15
CA HIS A 28 0.19 -2.88 -5.42
C HIS A 28 -0.22 -1.80 -6.43
N LEU A 29 0.57 -0.73 -6.54
CA LEU A 29 0.37 0.39 -7.47
C LEU A 29 1.59 0.58 -8.38
N ASP A 30 2.72 -0.07 -8.09
CA ASP A 30 3.82 -0.15 -9.03
C ASP A 30 3.45 -1.08 -10.20
N THR A 31 4.15 -0.90 -11.32
CA THR A 31 3.85 -1.58 -12.59
C THR A 31 5.14 -1.98 -13.28
N GLN A 32 5.07 -2.98 -14.15
CA GLN A 32 6.12 -3.19 -15.16
C GLN A 32 6.24 -1.99 -16.11
N PRO A 33 7.39 -1.78 -16.80
CA PRO A 33 7.56 -0.70 -17.78
C PRO A 33 6.51 -0.70 -18.92
N THR A 34 5.93 -1.86 -19.23
CA THR A 34 4.84 -2.03 -20.20
C THR A 34 3.57 -2.59 -19.56
N GLY A 35 3.34 -2.26 -18.28
CA GLY A 35 2.21 -2.75 -17.48
C GLY A 35 0.84 -2.33 -18.02
N GLY A 36 -0.17 -3.13 -17.69
CA GLY A 36 -1.57 -2.86 -18.03
C GLY A 36 -2.24 -1.87 -17.07
N LYS A 37 -3.54 -1.62 -17.28
CA LYS A 37 -4.33 -0.68 -16.46
C LYS A 37 -4.96 -1.30 -15.21
N TYR A 38 -4.82 -2.61 -15.00
CA TYR A 38 -5.60 -3.35 -14.00
C TYR A 38 -4.74 -4.09 -13.00
N ASP A 39 -3.54 -4.51 -13.41
CA ASP A 39 -2.64 -5.23 -12.54
C ASP A 39 -2.22 -4.37 -11.35
N GLY A 40 -2.27 -4.93 -10.16
CA GLY A 40 -2.11 -4.21 -8.89
C GLY A 40 -3.29 -3.27 -8.54
N VAL A 41 -3.46 -2.22 -9.34
CA VAL A 41 -4.35 -1.07 -9.04
C VAL A 41 -5.80 -1.48 -8.80
N LEU A 42 -6.30 -2.51 -9.49
CA LEU A 42 -7.66 -3.02 -9.29
C LEU A 42 -7.86 -3.53 -7.86
N GLY A 43 -6.85 -4.18 -7.27
CA GLY A 43 -6.92 -4.70 -5.90
C GLY A 43 -6.89 -3.59 -4.85
N VAL A 44 -6.02 -2.58 -5.04
CA VAL A 44 -5.92 -1.43 -4.12
C VAL A 44 -7.20 -0.59 -4.16
N LEU A 45 -7.66 -0.21 -5.36
CA LEU A 45 -8.89 0.56 -5.53
C LEU A 45 -10.13 -0.25 -5.15
N GLY A 46 -10.13 -1.57 -5.37
CA GLY A 46 -11.18 -2.47 -4.89
C GLY A 46 -11.28 -2.47 -3.36
N GLY A 47 -10.15 -2.51 -2.66
CA GLY A 47 -10.10 -2.38 -1.20
C GLY A 47 -10.65 -1.04 -0.70
N LEU A 48 -10.29 0.06 -1.37
CA LEU A 48 -10.84 1.38 -1.08
C LEU A 48 -12.36 1.43 -1.31
N GLU A 49 -12.84 0.83 -2.40
CA GLU A 49 -14.26 0.78 -2.73
C GLU A 49 -15.06 -0.04 -1.72
N VAL A 50 -14.52 -1.15 -1.22
CA VAL A 50 -15.11 -1.89 -0.10
C VAL A 50 -15.30 -0.98 1.11
N VAL A 51 -14.29 -0.20 1.49
CA VAL A 51 -14.37 0.73 2.62
C VAL A 51 -15.44 1.81 2.40
N ARG A 52 -15.49 2.41 1.20
CA ARG A 52 -16.50 3.42 0.85
C ARG A 52 -17.92 2.85 0.90
N SER A 53 -18.15 1.71 0.24
CA SER A 53 -19.43 1.03 0.24
C SER A 53 -19.91 0.66 1.66
N LEU A 54 -19.02 0.18 2.54
CA LEU A 54 -19.37 -0.09 3.93
C LEU A 54 -19.76 1.18 4.70
N ASN A 55 -19.10 2.31 4.42
CA ASN A 55 -19.42 3.60 5.05
C ASN A 55 -20.77 4.14 4.57
N ASP A 56 -21.03 4.11 3.26
CA ASP A 56 -22.28 4.60 2.67
C ASP A 56 -23.49 3.81 3.14
N LEU A 57 -23.32 2.49 3.34
CA LEU A 57 -24.35 1.60 3.89
C LEU A 57 -24.43 1.63 5.42
N GLY A 58 -23.56 2.37 6.12
CA GLY A 58 -23.52 2.42 7.58
C GLY A 58 -23.15 1.09 8.26
N ILE A 59 -22.51 0.17 7.52
CA ILE A 59 -22.15 -1.17 8.00
C ILE A 59 -20.85 -1.09 8.82
N LYS A 60 -20.89 -1.53 10.07
CA LYS A 60 -19.70 -1.64 10.93
C LYS A 60 -19.23 -3.09 10.99
N THR A 61 -17.96 -3.31 10.64
CA THR A 61 -17.30 -4.60 10.82
C THR A 61 -16.83 -4.75 12.26
N ARG A 62 -16.77 -5.99 12.75
CA ARG A 62 -16.21 -6.26 14.08
C ARG A 62 -14.71 -5.96 14.12
N HIS A 63 -13.98 -6.54 13.17
CA HIS A 63 -12.55 -6.30 12.98
C HIS A 63 -12.32 -4.99 12.21
N PRO A 64 -11.20 -4.29 12.46
CA PRO A 64 -10.71 -3.23 11.59
C PRO A 64 -10.40 -3.78 10.19
N ILE A 65 -10.49 -2.92 9.17
CA ILE A 65 -10.04 -3.22 7.81
C ILE A 65 -8.82 -2.34 7.51
N VAL A 66 -7.81 -2.90 6.86
CA VAL A 66 -6.66 -2.14 6.38
C VAL A 66 -6.54 -2.32 4.88
N VAL A 67 -6.70 -1.22 4.13
CA VAL A 67 -6.40 -1.17 2.70
C VAL A 67 -4.89 -1.00 2.54
N THR A 68 -4.25 -1.88 1.78
CA THR A 68 -2.79 -1.91 1.64
C THR A 68 -2.34 -1.77 0.19
N ASN A 69 -1.32 -0.95 -0.01
CA ASN A 69 -0.55 -0.89 -1.24
C ASN A 69 0.91 -1.27 -0.94
N TRP A 70 1.31 -2.47 -1.37
CA TRP A 70 2.65 -2.99 -1.21
C TRP A 70 3.64 -2.32 -2.16
N THR A 71 4.80 -1.92 -1.63
CA THR A 71 5.87 -1.35 -2.44
C THR A 71 6.62 -2.43 -3.21
N ASN A 72 6.85 -2.17 -4.50
CA ASN A 72 7.71 -2.96 -5.38
C ASN A 72 7.28 -4.43 -5.41
N GLU A 73 6.02 -4.66 -5.76
CA GLU A 73 5.49 -6.00 -5.98
C GLU A 73 6.05 -6.59 -7.26
N GLU A 74 6.14 -5.80 -8.32
CA GLU A 74 6.50 -6.28 -9.66
C GLU A 74 7.98 -6.65 -9.79
N GLY A 75 8.81 -6.14 -8.88
CA GLY A 75 10.27 -6.33 -8.93
C GLY A 75 10.93 -5.63 -10.12
N ALA A 76 10.22 -4.70 -10.77
CA ALA A 76 10.62 -4.16 -12.07
C ALA A 76 11.85 -3.25 -11.98
N ARG A 77 11.92 -2.40 -10.96
CA ARG A 77 13.06 -1.49 -10.74
C ARG A 77 14.12 -2.12 -9.85
N PHE A 78 13.69 -2.76 -8.77
CA PHE A 78 14.54 -3.48 -7.83
C PHE A 78 14.04 -4.92 -7.72
N ALA A 79 14.92 -5.89 -7.89
CA ALA A 79 14.62 -7.26 -7.49
C ALA A 79 14.60 -7.35 -5.95
N PRO A 80 14.07 -8.43 -5.34
CA PRO A 80 13.14 -9.37 -5.95
C PRO A 80 11.77 -8.72 -6.17
N ALA A 81 10.87 -9.45 -6.84
CA ALA A 81 9.45 -9.16 -6.75
C ALA A 81 8.95 -9.33 -5.30
N MET A 82 7.82 -8.71 -4.96
CA MET A 82 7.18 -8.77 -3.64
C MET A 82 8.09 -8.32 -2.49
N MET A 83 8.90 -7.28 -2.72
CA MET A 83 9.89 -6.80 -1.73
C MET A 83 9.27 -6.44 -0.39
N ALA A 84 8.36 -5.46 -0.36
CA ALA A 84 7.84 -4.96 0.90
C ALA A 84 6.90 -5.96 1.59
N SER A 85 6.10 -6.70 0.84
CA SER A 85 5.24 -7.76 1.41
C SER A 85 6.07 -8.94 1.94
N GLY A 86 7.18 -9.29 1.27
CA GLY A 86 8.13 -10.29 1.74
C GLY A 86 8.83 -9.87 3.04
N VAL A 87 9.24 -8.60 3.16
CA VAL A 87 9.78 -8.04 4.41
C VAL A 87 8.72 -8.04 5.50
N PHE A 88 7.52 -7.55 5.21
CA PHE A 88 6.40 -7.53 6.16
C PHE A 88 6.04 -8.93 6.69
N ALA A 89 6.10 -9.94 5.83
CA ALA A 89 5.84 -11.33 6.19
C ALA A 89 7.02 -12.03 6.91
N GLY A 90 8.17 -11.36 7.05
CA GLY A 90 9.39 -11.92 7.62
C GLY A 90 10.07 -12.96 6.73
N VAL A 91 9.77 -12.96 5.42
CA VAL A 91 10.35 -13.87 4.42
C VAL A 91 11.64 -13.28 3.81
N LEU A 92 11.72 -11.96 3.72
CA LEU A 92 12.90 -11.22 3.25
C LEU A 92 13.46 -10.36 4.38
N ASP A 93 14.78 -10.22 4.43
CA ASP A 93 15.44 -9.29 5.35
C ASP A 93 15.44 -7.87 4.76
N GLN A 94 15.05 -6.89 5.58
CA GLN A 94 14.93 -5.50 5.15
C GLN A 94 16.28 -4.89 4.77
N ALA A 95 17.34 -5.17 5.53
CA ALA A 95 18.66 -4.62 5.27
C ALA A 95 19.23 -5.18 3.96
N ASP A 96 19.02 -6.47 3.70
CA ASP A 96 19.41 -7.10 2.44
C ASP A 96 18.66 -6.49 1.25
N VAL A 97 17.33 -6.37 1.35
CA VAL A 97 16.49 -5.79 0.29
C VAL A 97 16.89 -4.34 -0.04
N TYR A 98 17.31 -3.58 0.96
CA TYR A 98 17.77 -2.20 0.81
C TYR A 98 19.08 -2.03 0.04
N GLU A 99 19.90 -3.08 -0.02
CA GLU A 99 21.17 -3.08 -0.76
C GLU A 99 20.99 -3.37 -2.25
N HIS A 100 19.79 -3.75 -2.69
CA HIS A 100 19.53 -4.05 -4.10
C HIS A 100 19.61 -2.79 -4.97
N VAL A 101 20.26 -2.92 -6.12
CA VAL A 101 20.55 -1.80 -7.02
C VAL A 101 19.68 -1.83 -8.28
N ASP A 102 19.22 -0.66 -8.72
CA ASP A 102 18.57 -0.52 -10.01
C ASP A 102 19.60 -0.46 -11.17
N LYS A 103 19.08 -0.39 -12.40
CA LYS A 103 19.89 -0.30 -13.62
C LYS A 103 20.80 0.94 -13.69
N ASP A 104 20.51 1.98 -12.91
CA ASP A 104 21.27 3.22 -12.85
C ASP A 104 22.26 3.22 -11.67
N GLY A 105 22.36 2.09 -10.94
CA GLY A 105 23.29 1.89 -9.84
C GLY A 105 22.84 2.47 -8.50
N LYS A 106 21.58 2.91 -8.38
CA LYS A 106 21.03 3.41 -7.11
C LYS A 106 20.56 2.26 -6.25
N LYS A 107 20.83 2.30 -4.94
CA LYS A 107 20.27 1.32 -3.99
C LYS A 107 18.80 1.60 -3.69
N ALA A 108 18.05 0.56 -3.35
CA ALA A 108 16.65 0.69 -2.92
C ALA A 108 16.51 1.63 -1.71
N ALA A 109 17.41 1.56 -0.72
CA ALA A 109 17.42 2.47 0.44
C ALA A 109 17.52 3.96 0.08
N GLU A 110 18.18 4.31 -1.03
CA GLU A 110 18.32 5.70 -1.49
C GLU A 110 17.03 6.21 -2.16
N THR A 111 16.07 5.31 -2.38
CA THR A 111 14.80 5.57 -3.07
C THR A 111 13.56 5.25 -2.22
N ALA A 112 13.76 4.67 -1.03
CA ALA A 112 12.71 4.43 -0.02
C ALA A 112 12.01 5.77 0.33
N PRO A 113 10.69 5.74 0.51
CA PRO A 113 9.79 6.67 -0.15
C PRO A 113 9.86 8.11 0.34
N LEU A 114 9.35 8.93 -0.56
CA LEU A 114 8.73 10.22 -0.37
C LEU A 114 8.15 10.42 1.06
N SER A 115 8.41 11.59 1.67
CA SER A 115 7.95 11.94 3.01
C SER A 115 6.41 11.89 3.10
N LYS A 116 5.83 11.84 4.32
CA LYS A 116 4.38 11.99 4.53
C LYS A 116 3.76 13.18 3.78
N GLU A 117 4.55 14.21 3.46
CA GLU A 117 4.12 15.43 2.79
C GLU A 117 3.91 15.25 1.27
N GLN A 118 4.32 14.10 0.72
CA GLN A 118 4.24 13.78 -0.71
C GLN A 118 3.13 12.76 -1.01
N VAL A 119 2.43 12.28 0.02
CA VAL A 119 1.26 11.39 -0.09
C VAL A 119 0.08 12.03 0.64
N ASP A 120 -0.59 12.98 -0.01
CA ASP A 120 -1.84 13.56 0.48
C ASP A 120 -3.03 12.70 0.05
N VAL A 121 -3.50 11.84 0.95
CA VAL A 121 -4.82 11.19 0.82
C VAL A 121 -5.79 11.92 1.74
N GLU A 122 -6.48 12.92 1.21
CA GLU A 122 -7.58 13.56 1.94
C GLU A 122 -8.80 12.62 1.98
N MET A 123 -9.11 12.15 3.17
CA MET A 123 -10.43 11.57 3.46
C MET A 123 -11.42 12.74 3.58
N ALA A 124 -11.98 13.18 2.45
CA ALA A 124 -12.98 14.23 2.47
C ALA A 124 -14.16 13.81 3.37
N ALA A 125 -14.46 14.64 4.36
CA ALA A 125 -15.55 14.42 5.32
C ALA A 125 -16.95 14.37 4.67
N HIS A 126 -17.07 14.54 3.35
CA HIS A 126 -18.33 14.69 2.61
C HIS A 126 -18.34 13.91 1.27
N GLY A 127 -18.08 12.61 1.31
CA GLY A 127 -18.58 11.68 0.28
C GLY A 127 -17.79 11.55 -1.03
N GLY A 128 -16.51 11.89 -1.07
CA GLY A 128 -15.64 11.57 -2.21
C GLY A 128 -14.16 11.57 -1.82
N THR A 129 -13.50 10.41 -1.83
CA THR A 129 -12.04 10.36 -1.65
C THR A 129 -11.39 10.63 -3.00
N ILE A 130 -10.66 11.74 -3.15
CA ILE A 130 -9.74 11.94 -4.26
C ILE A 130 -8.37 11.47 -3.77
N VAL A 131 -7.76 10.51 -4.46
CA VAL A 131 -6.36 10.16 -4.26
C VAL A 131 -5.58 11.03 -5.23
N GLU A 132 -4.96 12.11 -4.76
CA GLU A 132 -3.99 12.86 -5.57
C GLU A 132 -2.59 12.30 -5.29
N ILE A 133 -1.92 11.82 -6.34
CA ILE A 133 -0.49 11.53 -6.31
C ILE A 133 0.18 12.73 -6.98
N ARG A 134 1.01 13.48 -6.23
CA ARG A 134 1.82 14.59 -6.77
C ARG A 134 3.22 14.12 -7.15
#